data_AF-A0A5C6A595-F1
#
_entry.id   AF-A0A5C6A595-F1
#
_cell.length_a   1.000
_cell.length_b   1.000
_cell.length_c   1.000
_cell.angle_alpha   90.00
_cell.angle_beta   90.00
_cell.angle_gamma   90.00
#
_symmetry.space_group_name_H-M   'P 1'
#
loop_
_entity.id
_entity.type
_entity.pdbx_description
1 polymer ?
#
loop_
_entity_poly.entity_id
_entity_poly.type
_entity_poly.pdbx_seq_one_letter_code
_entity_poly.pdbx_strand_id
1 'polypeptide(L)'
;MRIGSYFPRVVTDVFGDCLLQHGALRDTSHERRCSVLFRSATWFVEVLFLWEDYPQYWPRVEIGPFPFLDVMDRNRQVNILFTVPEQFSELRVYGPRWQYANESEMRVSMTRVRDEVFLPYAVPVLLDGQQLVEIVRRRSEQVNAEWRKQINDHNDSIYRTKASEAFREKRFTDFIVQMSLIPDERKTALEIKKVAFARKQLRK
;
A
#
# COMPACT_ATOMS: atom_id res chain seq x y z
N MET A 1 6.96 28.73 -3.11
CA MET A 1 6.96 28.11 -4.46
C MET A 1 6.18 26.79 -4.39
N ARG A 2 5.27 26.52 -5.34
CA ARG A 2 4.40 25.32 -5.27
C ARG A 2 5.20 24.06 -5.65
N ILE A 3 5.02 22.94 -4.96
CA ILE A 3 5.75 21.69 -5.20
C ILE A 3 5.77 21.26 -6.68
N GLY A 4 4.63 21.39 -7.37
CA GLY A 4 4.53 21.04 -8.79
C GLY A 4 5.43 21.84 -9.73
N SER A 5 5.97 23.00 -9.32
CA SER A 5 6.86 23.79 -10.19
C SER A 5 8.32 23.32 -10.13
N TYR A 6 8.72 22.59 -9.10
CA TYR A 6 10.10 22.11 -8.94
C TYR A 6 10.22 20.59 -8.88
N PHE A 7 9.15 19.88 -8.53
CA PHE A 7 9.17 18.43 -8.33
C PHE A 7 9.74 17.66 -9.54
N PRO A 8 9.23 17.81 -10.77
CA PRO A 8 9.74 17.03 -11.90
C PRO A 8 11.22 17.31 -12.19
N ARG A 9 11.65 18.55 -12.03
CA ARG A 9 13.06 18.96 -12.21
C ARG A 9 13.94 18.28 -11.17
N VAL A 10 13.64 18.42 -9.89
CA VAL A 10 14.44 17.82 -8.81
C VAL A 10 14.53 16.30 -8.96
N VAL A 11 13.41 15.62 -9.27
CA VAL A 11 13.43 14.17 -9.51
C VAL A 11 14.34 13.81 -10.68
N THR A 12 14.27 14.56 -11.77
CA THR A 12 15.11 14.33 -12.95
C THR A 12 16.59 14.57 -12.64
N ASP A 13 16.91 15.65 -11.92
CA ASP A 13 18.29 15.96 -11.54
C ASP A 13 18.89 14.89 -10.62
N VAL A 14 18.08 14.32 -9.72
CA VAL A 14 18.56 13.34 -8.73
C VAL A 14 18.66 11.94 -9.33
N PHE A 15 17.59 11.47 -10.00
CA PHE A 15 17.45 10.09 -10.45
C PHE A 15 17.69 9.90 -11.96
N GLY A 16 17.65 10.96 -12.76
CA GLY A 16 17.68 10.87 -14.22
C GLY A 16 18.92 10.15 -14.73
N ASP A 17 20.10 10.67 -14.40
CA ASP A 17 21.36 10.10 -14.90
C ASP A 17 21.57 8.66 -14.46
N CYS A 18 21.27 8.31 -13.19
CA CYS A 18 21.46 6.94 -12.72
C CYS A 18 20.46 5.97 -13.39
N LEU A 19 19.21 6.35 -13.56
CA LEU A 19 18.22 5.50 -14.23
C LEU A 19 18.52 5.34 -15.72
N LEU A 20 18.99 6.39 -16.39
CA LEU A 20 19.42 6.32 -17.79
C LEU A 20 20.61 5.35 -17.95
N GLN A 21 21.57 5.37 -17.03
CA GLN A 21 22.69 4.40 -17.03
C GLN A 21 22.23 2.94 -16.91
N HIS A 22 21.05 2.71 -16.32
CA HIS A 22 20.44 1.39 -16.20
C HIS A 22 19.42 1.06 -17.30
N GLY A 23 19.36 1.86 -18.37
CA GLY A 23 18.53 1.58 -19.55
C GLY A 23 17.09 2.11 -19.46
N ALA A 24 16.82 3.07 -18.56
CA ALA A 24 15.53 3.74 -18.56
C ALA A 24 15.33 4.61 -19.82
N LEU A 25 14.10 4.62 -20.30
CA LEU A 25 13.48 5.67 -21.09
C LEU A 25 12.67 6.54 -20.13
N ARG A 26 12.80 7.85 -20.29
CA ARG A 26 12.02 8.81 -19.49
C ARG A 26 10.62 8.95 -20.08
N ASP A 27 9.60 8.79 -19.24
CA ASP A 27 8.21 9.03 -19.61
C ASP A 27 7.56 9.94 -18.57
N THR A 28 7.16 11.15 -18.95
CA THR A 28 6.42 12.03 -18.03
C THR A 28 4.92 11.77 -18.22
N SER A 29 4.41 10.66 -17.68
CA SER A 29 2.98 10.37 -17.76
C SER A 29 2.16 11.49 -17.09
N HIS A 30 1.25 12.10 -17.84
CA HIS A 30 0.62 13.39 -17.54
C HIS A 30 -0.71 13.34 -16.76
N GLU A 31 -1.19 12.15 -16.37
CA GLU A 31 -2.55 12.04 -15.83
C GLU A 31 -2.68 12.45 -14.36
N ARG A 32 -1.56 12.58 -13.63
CA ARG A 32 -1.53 13.14 -12.28
C ARG A 32 -0.28 14.00 -12.16
N ARG A 33 -0.41 15.32 -12.07
CA ARG A 33 0.69 16.32 -12.04
C ARG A 33 1.75 16.13 -10.91
N CYS A 34 1.70 15.02 -10.19
CA CYS A 34 2.47 14.71 -8.99
C CYS A 34 3.39 13.49 -9.11
N SER A 35 3.60 12.93 -10.31
CA SER A 35 4.57 11.84 -10.51
C SER A 35 5.51 12.04 -11.70
N VAL A 36 6.64 11.34 -11.65
CA VAL A 36 7.62 11.19 -12.75
C VAL A 36 7.92 9.71 -12.89
N LEU A 37 7.78 9.19 -14.11
CA LEU A 37 7.97 7.79 -14.43
C LEU A 37 9.25 7.59 -15.27
N PHE A 38 10.03 6.60 -14.89
CA PHE A 38 11.13 6.08 -15.68
C PHE A 38 10.82 4.62 -15.96
N ARG A 39 11.03 4.15 -17.19
CA ARG A 39 10.72 2.76 -17.55
C ARG A 39 11.78 2.17 -18.46
N SER A 40 12.07 0.89 -18.31
CA SER A 40 12.82 0.11 -19.29
C SER A 40 11.86 -0.81 -20.05
N ALA A 41 12.41 -1.77 -20.80
CA ALA A 41 11.61 -2.85 -21.37
C ALA A 41 11.04 -3.81 -20.32
N THR A 42 11.65 -3.90 -19.13
CA THR A 42 11.38 -4.94 -18.13
C THR A 42 10.94 -4.43 -16.76
N TRP A 43 11.08 -3.13 -16.48
CA TRP A 43 10.75 -2.52 -15.19
C TRP A 43 10.35 -1.05 -15.32
N PHE A 44 9.79 -0.50 -14.25
CA PHE A 44 9.58 0.93 -14.10
C PHE A 44 9.92 1.41 -12.69
N VAL A 45 10.23 2.70 -12.58
CA VAL A 45 10.41 3.46 -11.35
C VAL A 45 9.52 4.69 -11.41
N GLU A 46 8.58 4.80 -10.49
CA GLU A 46 7.70 5.95 -10.33
C GLU A 46 8.09 6.72 -9.07
N VAL A 47 8.40 8.01 -9.23
CA VAL A 47 8.60 8.92 -8.10
C VAL A 47 7.38 9.82 -8.01
N LEU A 48 6.75 9.90 -6.84
CA LEU A 48 5.53 10.68 -6.66
C LEU A 48 5.51 11.48 -5.34
N PHE A 49 4.62 12.46 -5.27
CA PHE A 49 4.22 13.11 -4.01
C PHE A 49 2.69 13.08 -3.86
N LEU A 50 2.22 13.17 -2.61
CA LEU A 50 0.80 13.26 -2.29
C LEU A 50 0.47 14.67 -1.80
N TRP A 51 -0.62 15.25 -2.28
CA TRP A 51 -1.04 16.60 -1.87
C TRP A 51 -1.47 16.63 -0.40
N GLU A 52 -1.96 15.51 0.09
CA GLU A 52 -2.40 15.25 1.46
C GLU A 52 -1.24 15.34 2.46
N ASP A 53 0.00 15.16 2.02
CA ASP A 53 1.19 15.28 2.87
C ASP A 53 1.57 16.76 3.14
N TYR A 54 0.93 17.73 2.48
CA TYR A 54 1.20 19.16 2.73
C TYR A 54 0.96 19.54 4.22
N PRO A 55 1.86 20.31 4.86
CA PRO A 55 3.01 21.04 4.27
C PRO A 55 4.33 20.28 4.23
N GLN A 56 4.39 19.05 4.72
CA GLN A 56 5.62 18.27 4.85
C GLN A 56 5.51 16.94 4.09
N TYR A 57 5.98 16.96 2.87
CA TYR A 57 5.94 15.82 1.97
C TYR A 57 6.95 14.75 2.35
N TRP A 58 6.63 13.52 1.97
CA TRP A 58 7.50 12.36 2.09
C TRP A 58 8.02 11.95 0.71
N PRO A 59 9.28 11.49 0.59
CA PRO A 59 9.74 10.94 -0.67
C PRO A 59 9.01 9.62 -0.90
N ARG A 60 8.44 9.44 -2.09
CA ARG A 60 7.80 8.18 -2.47
C ARG A 60 8.39 7.75 -3.79
N VAL A 61 9.11 6.63 -3.75
CA VAL A 61 9.71 5.99 -4.91
C VAL A 61 9.19 4.57 -4.93
N GLU A 62 8.54 4.21 -6.02
CA GLU A 62 7.92 2.92 -6.23
C GLU A 62 8.52 2.26 -7.47
N ILE A 63 8.66 0.94 -7.41
CA ILE A 63 9.24 0.14 -8.48
C ILE A 63 8.31 -1.01 -8.82
N GLY A 64 8.35 -1.45 -10.07
CA GLY A 64 7.60 -2.62 -10.49
C GLY A 64 8.06 -3.16 -11.83
N PRO A 65 7.66 -4.39 -12.18
CA PRO A 65 7.96 -4.97 -13.48
C PRO A 65 7.17 -4.29 -14.60
N PHE A 66 7.76 -4.28 -15.79
CA PHE A 66 7.14 -3.84 -17.03
C PHE A 66 7.30 -4.96 -18.07
N PRO A 67 6.27 -5.33 -18.86
CA PRO A 67 4.87 -4.89 -18.75
C PRO A 67 4.28 -5.23 -17.37
N PHE A 68 3.26 -4.46 -16.96
CA PHE A 68 2.64 -4.59 -15.64
C PHE A 68 2.02 -5.97 -15.44
N LEU A 69 2.12 -6.51 -14.22
CA LEU A 69 1.53 -7.80 -13.84
C LEU A 69 0.00 -7.76 -13.67
N ASP A 70 -0.55 -6.60 -13.32
CA ASP A 70 -1.96 -6.42 -12.97
C ASP A 70 -2.42 -5.02 -13.43
N VAL A 71 -3.74 -4.87 -13.63
CA VAL A 71 -4.41 -3.61 -13.95
C VAL A 71 -4.47 -2.69 -12.72
N MET A 72 -4.53 -3.25 -11.51
CA MET A 72 -4.61 -2.47 -10.28
C MET A 72 -3.24 -1.93 -9.86
N ASP A 73 -3.11 -0.59 -9.76
CA ASP A 73 -1.87 0.11 -9.36
C ASP A 73 -1.19 -0.52 -8.13
N ARG A 74 -1.96 -0.81 -7.07
CA ARG A 74 -1.44 -1.39 -5.82
C ARG A 74 -0.85 -2.80 -5.95
N ASN A 75 -1.17 -3.51 -7.04
CA ASN A 75 -0.73 -4.88 -7.29
C ASN A 75 0.45 -4.95 -8.28
N ARG A 76 0.84 -3.83 -8.90
CA ARG A 76 1.92 -3.78 -9.90
C ARG A 76 3.22 -3.16 -9.39
N GLN A 77 3.19 -2.47 -8.25
CA GLN A 77 4.36 -1.78 -7.71
C GLN A 77 4.51 -1.97 -6.22
N VAL A 78 5.73 -1.73 -5.77
CA VAL A 78 6.12 -1.74 -4.38
C VAL A 78 6.98 -0.52 -4.10
N ASN A 79 6.86 0.03 -2.90
CA ASN A 79 7.79 1.06 -2.46
C ASN A 79 9.21 0.50 -2.34
N ILE A 80 10.23 1.26 -2.74
CA ILE A 80 11.64 0.80 -2.66
C ILE A 80 12.09 0.42 -1.26
N LEU A 81 11.42 0.91 -0.20
CA LEU A 81 11.72 0.49 1.17
C LEU A 81 11.54 -1.03 1.40
N PHE A 82 10.78 -1.73 0.55
CA PHE A 82 10.63 -3.19 0.61
C PHE A 82 11.82 -3.96 0.02
N THR A 83 12.75 -3.29 -0.66
CA THR A 83 14.00 -3.92 -1.12
C THR A 83 15.09 -3.87 -0.05
N VAL A 84 14.90 -3.08 1.00
CA VAL A 84 15.85 -2.95 2.11
C VAL A 84 15.81 -4.21 3.00
N PRO A 85 16.96 -4.86 3.25
CA PRO A 85 17.05 -6.02 4.15
C PRO A 85 16.53 -5.74 5.56
N GLU A 86 16.01 -6.76 6.24
CA GLU A 86 15.34 -6.59 7.53
C GLU A 86 16.26 -6.06 8.64
N GLN A 87 17.55 -6.40 8.56
CA GLN A 87 18.58 -5.95 9.50
C GLN A 87 18.82 -4.43 9.48
N PHE A 88 18.35 -3.71 8.44
CA PHE A 88 18.42 -2.24 8.32
C PHE A 88 17.03 -1.62 8.53
N SER A 89 16.39 -1.98 9.65
CA SER A 89 15.00 -1.61 9.97
C SER A 89 14.74 -0.09 9.94
N GLU A 90 15.75 0.71 10.25
CA GLU A 90 15.71 2.17 10.26
C GLU A 90 15.57 2.79 8.86
N LEU A 91 16.03 2.09 7.82
CA LEU A 91 15.89 2.50 6.43
C LEU A 91 14.57 2.00 5.81
N ARG A 92 13.88 1.04 6.43
CA ARG A 92 12.59 0.49 5.94
C ARG A 92 11.39 1.40 6.19
N VAL A 93 11.59 2.55 6.84
CA VAL A 93 10.53 3.53 7.10
C VAL A 93 11.07 4.93 6.81
N TYR A 94 10.32 5.73 6.07
CA TYR A 94 10.57 7.16 6.02
C TYR A 94 10.19 7.76 7.39
N GLY A 95 11.20 8.02 8.24
CA GLY A 95 11.06 8.80 9.47
C GLY A 95 11.17 10.33 9.26
N PRO A 96 10.86 11.17 10.26
CA PRO A 96 10.74 12.63 10.08
C PRO A 96 11.94 13.32 9.37
N ARG A 97 13.14 12.73 9.45
CA ARG A 97 14.37 13.18 8.78
C ARG A 97 14.33 13.15 7.25
N TRP A 98 13.33 12.51 6.66
CA TRP A 98 13.14 12.40 5.22
C TRP A 98 12.16 13.45 4.66
N GLN A 99 11.46 14.19 5.53
CA GLN A 99 10.44 15.14 5.10
C GLN A 99 11.04 16.35 4.37
N TYR A 100 10.26 16.93 3.46
CA TYR A 100 10.60 18.17 2.77
C TYR A 100 9.37 19.07 2.56
N ALA A 101 9.58 20.38 2.63
CA ALA A 101 8.56 21.40 2.39
C ALA A 101 8.90 22.33 1.21
N ASN A 102 10.17 22.37 0.80
CA ASN A 102 10.66 23.22 -0.29
C ASN A 102 11.63 22.48 -1.22
N GLU A 103 12.05 23.16 -2.30
CA GLU A 103 12.92 22.58 -3.33
C GLU A 103 14.28 22.11 -2.79
N SER A 104 14.91 22.89 -1.90
CA SER A 104 16.23 22.56 -1.35
C SER A 104 16.15 21.31 -0.48
N GLU A 105 15.18 21.26 0.42
CA GLU A 105 14.92 20.09 1.27
C GLU A 105 14.55 18.86 0.43
N MET A 106 13.74 19.04 -0.61
CA MET A 106 13.37 17.95 -1.51
C MET A 106 14.61 17.37 -2.19
N ARG A 107 15.53 18.22 -2.67
CA ARG A 107 16.76 17.77 -3.31
C ARG A 107 17.63 16.97 -2.34
N VAL A 108 17.78 17.45 -1.10
CA VAL A 108 18.54 16.73 -0.06
C VAL A 108 17.87 15.39 0.25
N SER A 109 16.56 15.38 0.51
CA SER A 109 15.82 14.16 0.83
C SER A 109 15.87 13.13 -0.31
N MET A 110 15.60 13.54 -1.54
CA MET A 110 15.64 12.65 -2.70
C MET A 110 17.05 12.13 -2.99
N THR A 111 18.09 12.97 -2.81
CA THR A 111 19.48 12.52 -2.94
C THR A 111 19.82 11.45 -1.92
N ARG A 112 19.41 11.64 -0.66
CA ARG A 112 19.57 10.61 0.38
C ARG A 112 18.80 9.34 0.03
N VAL A 113 17.58 9.45 -0.50
CA VAL A 113 16.81 8.26 -0.90
C VAL A 113 17.54 7.51 -2.02
N ARG A 114 18.11 8.25 -2.97
CA ARG A 114 18.91 7.67 -4.04
C ARG A 114 20.12 6.93 -3.48
N ASP A 115 20.92 7.59 -2.64
CA ASP A 115 22.23 7.11 -2.23
C ASP A 115 22.17 6.06 -1.11
N GLU A 116 21.23 6.20 -0.16
CA GLU A 116 21.09 5.32 1.01
C GLU A 116 20.16 4.13 0.75
N VAL A 117 19.19 4.25 -0.17
CA VAL A 117 18.16 3.20 -0.38
C VAL A 117 18.15 2.69 -1.82
N PHE A 118 17.99 3.58 -2.79
CA PHE A 118 17.71 3.19 -4.17
C PHE A 118 18.91 2.46 -4.80
N LEU A 119 20.09 3.08 -4.82
CA LEU A 119 21.28 2.49 -5.43
C LEU A 119 21.73 1.21 -4.71
N PRO A 120 21.79 1.15 -3.36
CA PRO A 120 22.27 -0.04 -2.68
C PRO A 120 21.30 -1.23 -2.74
N TYR A 121 19.98 -0.97 -2.72
CA TYR A 121 18.99 -2.03 -2.51
C TYR A 121 17.96 -2.15 -3.63
N ALA A 122 17.52 -1.05 -4.24
CA ALA A 122 16.48 -1.10 -5.28
C ALA A 122 17.06 -1.45 -6.66
N VAL A 123 18.21 -0.90 -7.03
CA VAL A 123 18.86 -1.17 -8.33
C VAL A 123 19.17 -2.67 -8.53
N PRO A 124 19.77 -3.40 -7.56
CA PRO A 124 19.98 -4.84 -7.73
C PRO A 124 18.69 -5.61 -8.01
N VAL A 125 17.61 -5.25 -7.32
CA VAL A 125 16.28 -5.86 -7.53
C VAL A 125 15.70 -5.47 -8.89
N LEU A 126 15.85 -4.21 -9.32
CA LEU A 126 15.37 -3.74 -10.63
C LEU A 126 16.02 -4.49 -11.79
N LEU A 127 17.31 -4.80 -11.66
CA LEU A 127 18.09 -5.50 -12.69
C LEU A 127 17.86 -7.03 -12.66
N ASP A 128 17.32 -7.56 -11.56
CA ASP A 128 16.83 -8.94 -11.46
C ASP A 128 15.30 -8.98 -11.62
N GLY A 129 14.84 -9.15 -12.85
CA GLY A 129 13.41 -9.20 -13.16
C GLY A 129 12.63 -10.27 -12.38
N GLN A 130 13.26 -11.41 -12.04
CA GLN A 130 12.58 -12.44 -11.25
C GLN A 130 12.40 -11.99 -9.80
N GLN A 131 13.43 -11.39 -9.21
CA GLN A 131 13.37 -10.86 -7.85
C GLN A 131 12.35 -9.72 -7.73
N LEU A 132 12.30 -8.82 -8.72
CA LEU A 132 11.33 -7.72 -8.77
C LEU A 132 9.89 -8.24 -8.81
N VAL A 133 9.60 -9.18 -9.71
CA VAL A 133 8.28 -9.82 -9.83
C VAL A 133 7.88 -10.47 -8.51
N GLU A 134 8.79 -11.20 -7.87
CA GLU A 134 8.51 -11.90 -6.62
C GLU A 134 8.22 -10.94 -5.46
N ILE A 135 9.00 -9.85 -5.33
CA ILE A 135 8.75 -8.85 -4.28
C ILE A 135 7.38 -8.18 -4.48
N VAL A 136 7.05 -7.79 -5.71
CA VAL A 136 5.76 -7.16 -6.03
C VAL A 136 4.61 -8.13 -5.77
N ARG A 137 4.72 -9.40 -6.20
CA ARG A 137 3.72 -10.45 -5.97
C ARG A 137 3.47 -10.64 -4.47
N ARG A 138 4.54 -10.86 -3.70
CA ARG A 138 4.46 -11.08 -2.24
C ARG A 138 3.81 -9.90 -1.53
N ARG A 139 4.15 -8.65 -1.93
CA ARG A 139 3.52 -7.48 -1.32
C ARG A 139 2.04 -7.38 -1.68
N SER A 140 1.69 -7.65 -2.93
CA SER A 140 0.31 -7.65 -3.41
C SER A 140 -0.55 -8.66 -2.65
N GLU A 141 -0.02 -9.85 -2.37
CA GLU A 141 -0.71 -10.87 -1.57
C GLU A 141 -0.96 -10.41 -0.13
N GLN A 142 0.03 -9.79 0.51
CA GLN A 142 -0.12 -9.22 1.85
C GLN A 142 -1.19 -8.14 1.90
N VAL A 143 -1.14 -7.16 0.98
CA VAL A 143 -2.11 -6.06 0.92
C VAL A 143 -3.52 -6.60 0.66
N ASN A 144 -3.67 -7.55 -0.26
CA ASN A 144 -4.97 -8.16 -0.54
C ASN A 144 -5.49 -8.98 0.65
N ALA A 145 -4.62 -9.65 1.41
CA ALA A 145 -5.02 -10.32 2.64
C ALA A 145 -5.47 -9.34 3.74
N GLU A 146 -4.73 -8.24 3.94
CA GLU A 146 -5.10 -7.16 4.87
C GLU A 146 -6.44 -6.53 4.49
N TRP A 147 -6.65 -6.22 3.20
CA TRP A 147 -7.90 -5.66 2.69
C TRP A 147 -9.08 -6.62 2.89
N ARG A 148 -8.92 -7.90 2.55
CA ARG A 148 -9.96 -8.92 2.77
C ARG A 148 -10.32 -9.02 4.25
N LYS A 149 -9.31 -8.97 5.13
CA LYS A 149 -9.53 -8.96 6.58
C LYS A 149 -10.35 -7.74 6.99
N GLN A 150 -9.98 -6.54 6.57
CA GLN A 150 -10.70 -5.30 6.89
C GLN A 150 -12.15 -5.32 6.40
N ILE A 151 -12.40 -5.81 5.18
CA ILE A 151 -13.75 -5.96 4.62
C ILE A 151 -14.57 -6.93 5.46
N ASN A 152 -13.99 -8.08 5.81
CA ASN A 152 -14.68 -9.06 6.64
C ASN A 152 -14.96 -8.53 8.05
N ASP A 153 -14.01 -7.82 8.66
CA ASP A 153 -14.16 -7.20 9.98
C ASP A 153 -15.28 -6.14 9.98
N HIS A 154 -15.34 -5.33 8.91
CA HIS A 154 -16.41 -4.36 8.70
C HIS A 154 -17.77 -5.03 8.52
N ASN A 155 -17.87 -6.03 7.63
CA ASN A 155 -19.11 -6.76 7.39
C ASN A 155 -19.62 -7.46 8.66
N ASP A 156 -18.74 -8.13 9.40
CA ASP A 156 -19.09 -8.74 10.67
C ASP A 156 -19.63 -7.72 11.67
N SER A 157 -19.04 -6.51 11.73
CA SER A 157 -19.52 -5.44 12.61
C SER A 157 -20.96 -5.03 12.27
N ILE A 158 -21.28 -4.91 10.97
CA ILE A 158 -22.64 -4.63 10.50
C ILE A 158 -23.59 -5.75 10.93
N TYR A 159 -23.23 -7.02 10.70
CA TYR A 159 -24.06 -8.16 11.08
C TYR A 159 -24.26 -8.25 12.59
N ARG A 160 -23.22 -8.03 13.40
CA ARG A 160 -23.31 -8.00 14.87
C ARG A 160 -24.23 -6.90 15.37
N THR A 161 -24.21 -5.73 14.73
CA THR A 161 -25.09 -4.61 15.09
C THR A 161 -26.55 -4.98 14.85
N LYS A 162 -26.87 -5.45 13.64
CA LYS A 162 -28.22 -5.90 13.27
C LYS A 162 -28.70 -7.07 14.14
N ALA A 163 -27.81 -8.03 14.41
CA ALA A 163 -28.09 -9.16 15.31
C ALA A 163 -28.41 -8.67 16.73
N SER A 164 -27.64 -7.72 17.25
CA SER A 164 -27.83 -7.19 18.60
C SER A 164 -29.14 -6.41 18.75
N GLU A 165 -29.60 -5.71 17.70
CA GLU A 165 -30.92 -5.10 17.63
C GLU A 165 -32.02 -6.16 17.62
N ALA A 166 -31.95 -7.12 16.70
CA ALA A 166 -32.94 -8.20 16.59
C ALA A 166 -33.06 -9.01 17.90
N PHE A 167 -31.94 -9.28 18.58
CA PHE A 167 -31.94 -9.99 19.86
C PHE A 167 -32.63 -9.17 20.97
N ARG A 168 -32.38 -7.85 21.03
CA ARG A 168 -33.04 -6.94 22.00
C ARG A 168 -34.55 -6.88 21.78
N GLU A 169 -34.97 -6.86 20.53
CA GLU A 169 -36.37 -6.85 20.11
C GLU A 169 -37.02 -8.25 20.16
N LYS A 170 -36.31 -9.28 20.61
CA LYS A 170 -36.76 -10.67 20.65
C LYS A 170 -37.14 -11.26 19.27
N ARG A 171 -36.66 -10.65 18.18
CA ARG A 171 -36.76 -11.18 16.81
C ARG A 171 -35.70 -12.27 16.60
N PHE A 172 -35.89 -13.42 17.24
CA PHE A 172 -34.89 -14.49 17.31
C PHE A 172 -34.55 -15.12 15.95
N THR A 173 -35.50 -15.19 15.02
CA THR A 173 -35.25 -15.66 13.65
C THR A 173 -34.26 -14.72 12.94
N ASP A 174 -34.54 -13.41 12.96
CA ASP A 174 -33.68 -12.39 12.34
C ASP A 174 -32.29 -12.39 12.98
N PHE A 175 -32.22 -12.52 14.31
CA PHE A 175 -30.95 -12.66 15.02
C PHE A 175 -30.13 -13.85 14.51
N ILE A 176 -30.73 -15.03 14.37
CA ILE A 176 -30.02 -16.23 13.88
C ILE A 176 -29.54 -16.03 12.44
N VAL A 177 -30.37 -15.43 11.58
CA VAL A 177 -30.02 -15.13 10.19
C VAL A 177 -28.79 -14.21 10.14
N GLN A 178 -28.80 -13.10 10.88
CA GLN A 178 -27.65 -12.18 10.90
C GLN A 178 -26.39 -12.87 11.45
N MET A 179 -26.52 -13.68 12.50
CA MET A 179 -25.37 -14.41 13.06
C MET A 179 -24.83 -15.51 12.14
N SER A 180 -25.64 -16.08 11.25
CA SER A 180 -25.16 -17.08 10.28
C SER A 180 -24.30 -16.50 9.16
N LEU A 181 -24.35 -15.18 8.95
CA LEU A 181 -23.52 -14.48 7.95
C LEU A 181 -22.08 -14.26 8.43
N ILE A 182 -21.83 -14.43 9.73
CA ILE A 182 -20.49 -14.40 10.33
C ILE A 182 -19.98 -15.85 10.35
N PRO A 183 -18.74 -16.16 9.91
CA PRO A 183 -18.16 -17.50 10.06
C PRO A 183 -18.02 -17.92 11.54
N ASP A 184 -18.10 -19.21 11.85
CA ASP A 184 -18.09 -19.71 13.25
C ASP A 184 -16.76 -19.42 13.95
N GLU A 185 -15.65 -19.53 13.25
CA GLU A 185 -14.30 -19.21 13.74
C GLU A 185 -14.11 -17.73 14.08
N ARG A 186 -15.03 -16.86 13.66
CA ARG A 186 -15.03 -15.42 13.92
C ARG A 186 -16.07 -15.01 14.98
N LYS A 187 -16.84 -15.94 15.53
CA LYS A 187 -17.78 -15.68 16.62
C LYS A 187 -17.11 -15.80 17.97
N THR A 188 -17.48 -14.92 18.89
CA THR A 188 -17.14 -15.03 20.31
C THR A 188 -17.95 -16.14 20.98
N ALA A 189 -17.43 -16.67 22.08
CA ALA A 189 -18.14 -17.67 22.89
C ALA A 189 -19.51 -17.17 23.38
N LEU A 190 -19.65 -15.86 23.64
CA LEU A 190 -20.92 -15.27 24.05
C LEU A 190 -21.95 -15.28 22.91
N GLU A 191 -21.53 -14.94 21.70
CA GLU A 191 -22.40 -14.96 20.52
C GLU A 191 -22.90 -16.37 20.22
N ILE A 192 -22.03 -17.38 20.32
CA ILE A 192 -22.41 -18.79 20.17
C ILE A 192 -23.47 -19.19 21.20
N LYS A 193 -23.31 -18.78 22.48
CA LYS A 193 -24.32 -19.01 23.53
C LYS A 193 -25.64 -18.31 23.23
N LYS A 194 -25.61 -17.07 22.72
CA LYS A 194 -26.84 -16.33 22.33
C LYS A 194 -27.58 -17.01 21.17
N VAL A 195 -26.85 -17.55 20.18
CA VAL A 195 -27.42 -18.34 19.08
C VAL A 195 -28.12 -19.60 19.61
N ALA A 196 -27.47 -20.33 20.51
CA ALA A 196 -28.07 -21.52 21.14
C ALA A 196 -29.34 -21.17 21.93
N PHE A 197 -29.32 -20.07 22.68
CA PHE A 197 -30.49 -19.56 23.40
C PHE A 197 -31.64 -19.21 22.45
N ALA A 198 -31.38 -18.43 21.41
CA ALA A 198 -32.39 -18.03 20.43
C ALA A 198 -33.04 -19.24 19.74
N ARG A 199 -32.24 -20.25 19.34
CA ARG A 199 -32.74 -21.51 18.78
C ARG A 199 -33.64 -22.26 19.75
N LYS A 200 -33.36 -22.22 21.06
CA LYS A 200 -34.21 -22.85 22.08
C LYS A 200 -35.55 -22.13 22.25
N GLN A 201 -35.59 -20.80 22.12
CA GLN A 201 -36.84 -20.03 22.20
C GLN A 201 -37.78 -20.31 21.02
N LEU A 202 -37.24 -20.54 19.83
CA LEU A 202 -38.04 -20.88 18.64
C LEU A 202 -38.60 -22.31 18.62
N ARG A 203 -38.17 -23.17 19.55
CA ARG A 203 -38.65 -24.56 19.68
C ARG A 203 -39.76 -24.73 20.73
N LYS A 204 -40.11 -23.65 21.43
CA LYS A 204 -41.23 -23.60 22.37
C LYS A 204 -42.46 -23.05 21.66
#